data_AF-A0A1M5WN04-F1
#
_entry.id   AF-A0A1M5WN04-F1
#
_cell.length_a   1.000
_cell.length_b   1.000
_cell.length_c   1.000
_cell.angle_alpha   90.00
_cell.angle_beta   90.00
_cell.angle_gamma   90.00
#
_symmetry.space_group_name_H-M   'P 1'
#
loop_
_entity.id
_entity.type
_entity.pdbx_description
1 polymer ?
#
loop_
_entity_poly.entity_id
_entity_poly.type
_entity_poly.pdbx_seq_one_letter_code
_entity_poly.pdbx_strand_id
1 'polypeptide(L)'
;MKIIKLNYLLLLLFVFACSKDSVGEDTKEVEVFVTTVNITGADITEGTTSQMNAVVIPENATNKSISWSLSDASIANISSEGLITAKKNGTVTVTATALDKGIVKGIKEIVISSFNPEENLIENVTQLKSALSSVKAGETILVKGGTYVMNSRITLTVSGTENNKIKLIAKEGTGRVKLDFSSMSENSSNQGIILNADYWHFKGIDVFKAGDNGLQVRGNNNLIEFCSFSECSDTGLQIDNGAANNTILNCDSYYNADSTNENADGFACKLTAGTGNKFIGCRAWQNLDDGWDGYLRGSDNILTTYENCWAIKNGYNKLGQKGIGDGNGFKTGGSDGKDLKHNAKYTNCIAVGNTADGFDHNSNRGIVTIYNCSAYDNGRNFSFSNTNPLEKLIIKNCNYLGDYGTIRATSVEETNNSWQNGITTSQDDFVSIDYSQLLNERKADGSLPDVTFFHLNTGSDLINAGVDVGLPFNGTAPDLGAFEL
;
A
#
# COMPACT_ATOMS: atom_id res chain seq x y z
N MET A 1 -20.71 58.58 89.26
CA MET A 1 -20.28 59.10 90.58
C MET A 1 -18.84 59.56 90.43
N LYS A 2 -18.53 60.85 90.74
CA LYS A 2 -17.29 61.56 90.32
C LYS A 2 -17.20 61.65 88.77
N ILE A 3 -16.98 62.79 88.09
CA ILE A 3 -16.52 64.16 88.45
C ILE A 3 -15.11 64.21 89.03
N ILE A 4 -14.18 64.66 88.19
CA ILE A 4 -13.22 65.74 88.49
C ILE A 4 -13.06 66.56 87.19
N LYS A 5 -13.05 67.89 87.30
CA LYS A 5 -12.61 68.83 86.26
C LYS A 5 -11.33 69.51 86.74
N LEU A 6 -10.43 69.88 85.83
CA LEU A 6 -9.70 71.16 85.79
C LEU A 6 -8.95 71.21 84.43
N ASN A 7 -8.95 72.26 83.59
CA ASN A 7 -8.71 73.70 83.80
C ASN A 7 -7.26 73.98 84.27
N TYR A 8 -6.44 74.83 83.65
CA TYR A 8 -6.57 75.72 82.46
C TYR A 8 -5.22 75.69 81.65
N LEU A 9 -4.69 76.66 80.86
CA LEU A 9 -4.99 78.07 80.54
C LEU A 9 -4.23 78.56 79.27
N LEU A 10 -4.75 79.63 78.64
CA LEU A 10 -4.04 80.71 77.90
C LEU A 10 -3.31 80.47 76.54
N LEU A 11 -3.90 81.08 75.48
CA LEU A 11 -3.27 81.96 74.43
C LEU A 11 -2.16 81.40 73.48
N LEU A 12 -1.92 81.94 72.27
CA LEU A 12 -2.46 83.11 71.55
C LEU A 12 -2.58 82.83 70.03
N LEU A 13 -3.13 83.77 69.26
CA LEU A 13 -3.33 83.75 67.79
C LEU A 13 -2.05 83.43 66.98
N PHE A 14 -2.20 82.78 65.82
CA PHE A 14 -2.23 83.47 64.51
C PHE A 14 -2.81 82.60 63.38
N VAL A 15 -3.29 83.24 62.31
CA VAL A 15 -3.90 82.59 61.15
C VAL A 15 -2.91 82.57 59.99
N PHE A 16 -2.69 81.41 59.39
CA PHE A 16 -2.33 81.27 57.97
C PHE A 16 -2.90 79.96 57.42
N ALA A 17 -3.41 80.00 56.19
CA ALA A 17 -3.85 78.80 55.49
C ALA A 17 -2.70 78.26 54.63
N CYS A 18 -2.40 76.98 54.79
CA CYS A 18 -1.62 76.20 53.83
C CYS A 18 -2.50 75.13 53.19
N SER A 19 -2.18 74.78 51.94
CA SER A 19 -2.84 73.72 51.19
C SER A 19 -2.70 72.36 51.88
N LYS A 20 -3.66 71.46 51.60
CA LYS A 20 -3.37 70.03 51.68
C LYS A 20 -2.43 69.69 50.53
N ASP A 21 -1.13 69.68 50.80
CA ASP A 21 -0.14 69.12 49.89
C ASP A 21 -0.24 67.59 49.99
N SER A 22 -1.27 67.04 49.32
CA SER A 22 -1.36 65.60 49.09
C SER A 22 -0.25 65.21 48.12
N VAL A 23 0.85 64.69 48.66
CA VAL A 23 1.88 64.02 47.87
C VAL A 23 1.21 62.82 47.20
N GLY A 24 0.87 62.99 45.91
CA GLY A 24 0.48 61.86 45.07
C GLY A 24 1.73 61.04 44.80
N GLU A 25 1.84 59.88 45.43
CA GLU A 25 2.74 58.84 44.91
C GLU A 25 2.21 58.43 43.54
N ASP A 26 2.89 58.88 42.49
CA ASP A 26 2.72 58.39 41.12
C ASP A 26 3.26 56.97 41.03
N THR A 27 2.50 56.02 41.60
CA THR A 27 2.80 54.60 41.55
C THR A 27 2.60 54.09 40.14
N LYS A 28 3.58 54.31 39.27
CA LYS A 28 3.65 53.64 37.97
C LYS A 28 3.50 52.14 38.16
N GLU A 29 2.41 51.59 37.66
CA GLU A 29 2.24 50.14 37.59
C GLU A 29 3.41 49.55 36.79
N VAL A 30 4.02 48.50 37.32
CA VAL A 30 5.11 47.80 36.64
C VAL A 30 4.49 46.96 35.53
N GLU A 31 4.59 47.45 34.29
CA GLU A 31 4.04 46.78 33.12
C GLU A 31 4.69 45.40 32.93
N VAL A 32 3.87 44.35 33.10
CA VAL A 32 4.27 42.96 32.91
C VAL A 32 3.98 42.58 31.47
N PHE A 33 5.04 42.37 30.70
CA PHE A 33 4.95 42.03 29.28
C PHE A 33 4.79 40.53 29.05
N VAL A 34 4.17 40.17 27.93
CA VAL A 34 4.07 38.79 27.47
C VAL A 34 5.47 38.30 27.05
N THR A 35 5.82 37.08 27.45
CA THR A 35 7.07 36.38 27.10
C THR A 35 6.82 35.16 26.24
N THR A 36 5.62 34.58 26.25
CA THR A 36 5.25 33.42 25.41
C THR A 36 3.77 33.44 25.08
N VAL A 37 3.39 32.93 23.90
CA VAL A 37 2.00 32.68 23.51
C VAL A 37 1.91 31.25 22.99
N ASN A 38 1.14 30.40 23.67
CA ASN A 38 0.93 29.00 23.28
C ASN A 38 -0.42 28.87 22.56
N ILE A 39 -0.45 28.22 21.39
CA ILE A 39 -1.69 28.02 20.61
C ILE A 39 -2.13 26.55 20.68
N THR A 40 -3.43 26.32 20.88
CA THR A 40 -4.06 25.01 20.76
C THR A 40 -5.25 25.05 19.80
N GLY A 41 -5.42 23.99 19.02
CA GLY A 41 -6.50 23.82 18.05
C GLY A 41 -6.26 22.55 17.22
N ALA A 42 -7.32 22.08 16.56
CA ALA A 42 -7.34 20.85 15.76
C ALA A 42 -7.30 21.14 14.25
N ASP A 43 -6.79 20.17 13.49
CA ASP A 43 -6.94 20.07 12.04
C ASP A 43 -8.42 19.91 11.66
N ILE A 44 -8.80 20.30 10.44
CA ILE A 44 -10.21 20.40 10.03
C ILE A 44 -10.44 19.93 8.59
N THR A 45 -11.71 19.72 8.24
CA THR A 45 -12.12 19.39 6.87
C THR A 45 -12.60 20.62 6.10
N GLU A 46 -12.51 20.56 4.76
CA GLU A 46 -12.98 21.62 3.86
C GLU A 46 -14.42 22.07 4.19
N GLY A 47 -14.63 23.38 4.33
CA GLY A 47 -15.93 23.97 4.69
C GLY A 47 -16.29 23.94 6.20
N THR A 48 -15.50 23.29 7.05
CA THR A 48 -15.73 23.26 8.52
C THR A 48 -14.95 24.34 9.27
N THR A 49 -15.12 24.39 10.59
CA THR A 49 -14.55 25.40 11.49
C THR A 49 -13.98 24.80 12.76
N SER A 50 -12.97 25.44 13.34
CA SER A 50 -12.38 25.05 14.64
C SER A 50 -11.98 26.30 15.42
N GLN A 51 -12.05 26.24 16.75
CA GLN A 51 -11.66 27.35 17.60
C GLN A 51 -10.16 27.26 17.93
N MET A 52 -9.36 28.20 17.42
CA MET A 52 -7.99 28.36 17.88
C MET A 52 -8.01 29.09 19.22
N ASN A 53 -7.33 28.54 20.22
CA ASN A 53 -7.20 29.14 21.54
C ASN A 53 -5.73 29.53 21.75
N ALA A 54 -5.49 30.66 22.40
CA ALA A 54 -4.13 31.12 22.71
C ALA A 54 -4.01 31.50 24.19
N VAL A 55 -2.95 31.02 24.83
CA VAL A 55 -2.62 31.29 26.24
C VAL A 55 -1.38 32.16 26.28
N VAL A 56 -1.51 33.38 26.83
CA VAL A 56 -0.39 34.29 27.06
C VAL A 56 0.29 33.99 28.41
N ILE A 57 1.62 34.07 28.44
CA ILE A 57 2.46 33.86 29.61
C ILE A 57 3.37 35.09 29.75
N PRO A 58 3.61 35.62 30.97
CA PRO A 58 3.06 35.17 32.25
C PRO A 58 1.57 35.52 32.41
N GLU A 59 0.86 34.78 33.27
CA GLU A 59 -0.59 34.97 33.46
C GLU A 59 -0.93 36.36 34.04
N ASN A 60 -0.01 37.04 34.71
CA ASN A 60 -0.20 38.41 35.20
C ASN A 60 0.25 39.50 34.21
N ALA A 61 0.42 39.19 32.92
CA ALA A 61 0.72 40.19 31.90
C ALA A 61 -0.35 41.30 31.84
N THR A 62 0.10 42.56 31.82
CA THR A 62 -0.74 43.76 31.93
C THR A 62 -1.65 43.94 30.71
N ASN A 63 -1.15 43.62 29.51
CA ASN A 63 -1.95 43.53 28.29
C ASN A 63 -1.91 42.10 27.74
N LYS A 64 -3.05 41.42 27.77
CA LYS A 64 -3.23 40.03 27.29
C LYS A 64 -3.79 39.96 25.86
N SER A 65 -4.03 41.10 25.22
CA SER A 65 -4.70 41.17 23.92
C SER A 65 -3.84 40.55 22.82
N ILE A 66 -4.46 39.84 21.90
CA ILE A 66 -3.80 39.16 20.78
C ILE A 66 -4.45 39.57 19.44
N SER A 67 -3.69 39.44 18.35
CA SER A 67 -4.23 39.42 16.99
C SER A 67 -3.88 38.12 16.27
N TRP A 68 -4.81 37.63 15.45
CA TRP A 68 -4.67 36.40 14.67
C TRP A 68 -4.30 36.69 13.22
N SER A 69 -3.51 35.81 12.60
CA SER A 69 -3.27 35.78 11.16
C SER A 69 -2.99 34.36 10.64
N LEU A 70 -3.03 34.22 9.31
CA LEU A 70 -2.76 32.97 8.58
C LEU A 70 -1.64 33.20 7.55
N SER A 71 -0.91 32.14 7.21
CA SER A 71 0.06 32.17 6.10
C SER A 71 -0.58 32.34 4.72
N ASP A 72 -1.73 31.71 4.48
CA ASP A 72 -2.46 31.79 3.21
C ASP A 72 -3.98 31.93 3.43
N ALA A 73 -4.49 33.15 3.24
CA ALA A 73 -5.92 33.46 3.30
C ALA A 73 -6.74 32.88 2.14
N SER A 74 -6.12 32.20 1.17
CA SER A 74 -6.83 31.43 0.13
C SER A 74 -7.10 29.97 0.56
N ILE A 75 -6.43 29.45 1.60
CA ILE A 75 -6.72 28.13 2.19
C ILE A 75 -7.78 28.24 3.29
N ALA A 76 -7.71 29.27 4.13
CA ALA A 76 -8.65 29.48 5.25
C ALA A 76 -8.97 30.96 5.52
N ASN A 77 -9.90 31.22 6.44
CA ASN A 77 -10.08 32.49 7.16
C ASN A 77 -9.86 32.26 8.65
N ILE A 78 -9.49 33.29 9.41
CA ILE A 78 -9.58 33.28 10.89
C ILE A 78 -10.23 34.56 11.37
N SER A 79 -11.11 34.47 12.38
CA SER A 79 -11.77 35.64 12.98
C SER A 79 -10.88 36.35 14.02
N SER A 80 -11.29 37.54 14.46
CA SER A 80 -10.64 38.26 15.56
C SER A 80 -10.61 37.47 16.88
N GLU A 81 -11.54 36.53 17.05
CA GLU A 81 -11.72 35.67 18.21
C GLU A 81 -10.96 34.33 18.06
N GLY A 82 -10.30 34.08 16.92
CA GLY A 82 -9.55 32.85 16.66
C GLY A 82 -10.35 31.71 16.02
N LEU A 83 -11.60 31.93 15.60
CA LEU A 83 -12.37 30.90 14.88
C LEU A 83 -11.80 30.75 13.46
N ILE A 84 -11.19 29.61 13.14
CA ILE A 84 -10.72 29.29 11.79
C ILE A 84 -11.87 28.69 10.96
N THR A 85 -11.90 29.00 9.66
CA THR A 85 -12.85 28.45 8.67
C THR A 85 -12.08 27.95 7.46
N ALA A 86 -12.21 26.68 7.12
CA ALA A 86 -11.60 26.06 5.95
C ALA A 86 -12.28 26.48 4.64
N LYS A 87 -11.48 26.75 3.59
CA LYS A 87 -11.99 27.09 2.23
C LYS A 87 -11.61 26.08 1.15
N LYS A 88 -10.45 25.44 1.31
CA LYS A 88 -9.88 24.41 0.41
C LYS A 88 -8.81 23.63 1.19
N ASN A 89 -8.39 22.48 0.68
CA ASN A 89 -7.32 21.68 1.29
C ASN A 89 -5.95 22.41 1.25
N GLY A 90 -5.07 22.04 2.19
CA GLY A 90 -3.72 22.57 2.34
C GLY A 90 -3.36 22.85 3.80
N THR A 91 -2.09 23.16 4.06
CA THR A 91 -1.61 23.53 5.41
C THR A 91 -1.58 25.04 5.56
N VAL A 92 -2.11 25.57 6.66
CA VAL A 92 -1.94 26.98 7.07
C VAL A 92 -1.21 27.11 8.39
N THR A 93 -0.32 28.08 8.47
CA THR A 93 0.33 28.50 9.70
C THR A 93 -0.54 29.54 10.38
N VAL A 94 -1.22 29.15 11.46
CA VAL A 94 -1.93 30.07 12.36
C VAL A 94 -0.91 30.77 13.25
N THR A 95 -0.98 32.10 13.31
CA THR A 95 -0.14 32.94 14.18
C THR A 95 -1.03 33.75 15.13
N ALA A 96 -0.70 33.76 16.42
CA ALA A 96 -1.26 34.67 17.42
C ALA A 96 -0.17 35.61 17.92
N THR A 97 -0.33 36.92 17.72
CA THR A 97 0.66 37.95 18.12
C THR A 97 0.18 38.70 19.34
N ALA A 98 1.00 38.80 20.40
CA ALA A 98 0.70 39.61 21.57
C ALA A 98 0.78 41.12 21.24
N LEU A 99 -0.26 41.88 21.63
CA LEU A 99 -0.42 43.29 21.29
C LEU A 99 0.18 44.26 22.33
N ASP A 100 0.88 43.76 23.34
CA ASP A 100 1.66 44.56 24.30
C ASP A 100 2.88 45.22 23.61
N LYS A 101 3.57 44.46 22.76
CA LYS A 101 4.74 44.89 21.98
C LYS A 101 4.66 44.53 20.49
N GLY A 102 3.75 43.65 20.08
CA GLY A 102 3.66 43.15 18.70
C GLY A 102 4.77 42.15 18.29
N ILE A 103 5.65 41.79 19.24
CA ILE A 103 6.87 40.99 18.98
C ILE A 103 6.64 39.51 19.29
N VAL A 104 6.04 39.19 20.44
CA VAL A 104 5.89 37.81 20.90
C VAL A 104 4.75 37.13 20.17
N LYS A 105 5.00 35.92 19.68
CA LYS A 105 4.09 35.15 18.82
C LYS A 105 3.99 33.70 19.24
N GLY A 106 2.78 33.17 19.14
CA GLY A 106 2.52 31.74 19.08
C GLY A 106 2.34 31.34 17.62
N ILE A 107 2.74 30.11 17.28
CA ILE A 107 2.63 29.54 15.93
C ILE A 107 2.09 28.12 16.05
N LYS A 108 1.13 27.76 15.19
CA LYS A 108 0.52 26.43 15.08
C LYS A 108 0.21 26.16 13.61
N GLU A 109 0.71 25.06 13.08
CA GLU A 109 0.24 24.57 11.77
C GLU A 109 -1.09 23.84 11.93
N ILE A 110 -1.96 24.03 10.94
CA ILE A 110 -3.28 23.41 10.80
C ILE A 110 -3.39 22.84 9.39
N VAL A 111 -3.66 21.55 9.29
CA VAL A 111 -3.91 20.84 8.04
C VAL A 111 -5.41 20.89 7.72
N ILE A 112 -5.72 21.14 6.45
CA ILE A 112 -7.08 21.12 5.91
C ILE A 112 -7.17 20.05 4.81
N SER A 113 -8.15 19.17 4.94
CA SER A 113 -8.33 17.96 4.09
C SER A 113 -9.79 17.82 3.61
N SER A 114 -10.03 16.96 2.62
CA SER A 114 -11.38 16.62 2.18
C SER A 114 -12.07 15.60 3.10
N PHE A 115 -11.35 14.95 4.02
CA PHE A 115 -11.90 14.11 5.09
C PHE A 115 -10.87 13.88 6.22
N ASN A 116 -11.33 13.92 7.47
CA ASN A 116 -10.54 13.55 8.65
C ASN A 116 -10.72 12.04 8.93
N PRO A 117 -9.67 11.19 8.88
CA PRO A 117 -9.80 9.76 9.09
C PRO A 117 -10.25 9.33 10.50
N GLU A 118 -10.15 10.20 11.52
CA GLU A 118 -10.63 9.90 12.87
C GLU A 118 -12.13 10.19 13.07
N GLU A 119 -12.69 11.11 12.29
CA GLU A 119 -14.10 11.52 12.37
C GLU A 119 -14.96 10.91 11.24
N ASN A 120 -14.37 10.73 10.04
CA ASN A 120 -15.04 10.32 8.81
C ASN A 120 -14.64 8.89 8.39
N LEU A 121 -14.70 7.93 9.33
CA LEU A 121 -14.56 6.51 9.00
C LEU A 121 -15.62 6.10 7.97
N ILE A 122 -15.19 5.51 6.85
CA ILE A 122 -16.11 5.04 5.81
C ILE A 122 -16.75 3.73 6.28
N GLU A 123 -18.07 3.70 6.41
CA GLU A 123 -18.85 2.53 6.84
C GLU A 123 -19.88 2.04 5.80
N ASN A 124 -20.09 2.78 4.69
CA ASN A 124 -21.01 2.36 3.63
C ASN A 124 -20.58 2.81 2.22
N VAL A 125 -21.23 2.24 1.20
CA VAL A 125 -20.95 2.45 -0.23
C VAL A 125 -21.13 3.92 -0.66
N THR A 126 -22.08 4.65 -0.07
CA THR A 126 -22.28 6.07 -0.40
C THR A 126 -21.11 6.92 0.06
N GLN A 127 -20.67 6.74 1.33
CA GLN A 127 -19.48 7.38 1.86
C GLN A 127 -18.22 7.02 1.04
N LEU A 128 -18.05 5.75 0.68
CA LEU A 128 -16.92 5.28 -0.14
C LEU A 128 -16.90 5.96 -1.51
N LYS A 129 -18.03 5.98 -2.23
CA LYS A 129 -18.16 6.64 -3.54
C LYS A 129 -17.91 8.15 -3.44
N SER A 130 -18.39 8.81 -2.37
CA SER A 130 -18.08 10.23 -2.11
C SER A 130 -16.58 10.46 -1.88
N ALA A 131 -15.93 9.71 -0.98
CA ALA A 131 -14.52 9.88 -0.66
C ALA A 131 -13.61 9.65 -1.88
N LEU A 132 -13.86 8.58 -2.66
CA LEU A 132 -13.13 8.30 -3.91
C LEU A 132 -13.33 9.38 -4.98
N SER A 133 -14.41 10.16 -4.93
CA SER A 133 -14.66 11.29 -5.85
C SER A 133 -14.05 12.62 -5.38
N SER A 134 -13.82 12.79 -4.06
CA SER A 134 -13.33 14.04 -3.47
C SER A 134 -11.84 14.04 -3.16
N VAL A 135 -11.20 12.88 -3.02
CA VAL A 135 -9.82 12.71 -2.55
C VAL A 135 -8.75 13.53 -3.30
N LYS A 136 -7.71 13.94 -2.58
CA LYS A 136 -6.51 14.65 -3.06
C LYS A 136 -5.23 13.93 -2.66
N ALA A 137 -4.11 14.29 -3.29
CA ALA A 137 -2.79 13.73 -3.00
C ALA A 137 -2.42 13.82 -1.50
N GLY A 138 -1.94 12.72 -0.94
CA GLY A 138 -1.54 12.58 0.47
C GLY A 138 -2.64 12.11 1.42
N GLU A 139 -3.91 12.14 1.02
CA GLU A 139 -5.04 11.82 1.89
C GLU A 139 -5.26 10.30 2.02
N THR A 140 -5.85 9.87 3.14
CA THR A 140 -6.06 8.46 3.49
C THR A 140 -7.55 8.14 3.70
N ILE A 141 -8.17 7.51 2.71
CA ILE A 141 -9.53 6.97 2.81
C ILE A 141 -9.48 5.73 3.70
N LEU A 142 -9.91 5.89 4.94
CA LEU A 142 -9.90 4.84 5.96
C LEU A 142 -11.28 4.16 6.02
N VAL A 143 -11.32 2.85 5.76
CA VAL A 143 -12.57 2.12 5.51
C VAL A 143 -12.76 1.00 6.53
N LYS A 144 -13.92 0.95 7.18
CA LYS A 144 -14.29 -0.07 8.15
C LYS A 144 -14.46 -1.42 7.46
N GLY A 145 -13.91 -2.49 8.03
CA GLY A 145 -14.08 -3.85 7.54
C GLY A 145 -15.55 -4.26 7.48
N GLY A 146 -15.90 -5.05 6.46
CA GLY A 146 -17.29 -5.37 6.09
C GLY A 146 -17.49 -5.44 4.59
N THR A 147 -18.74 -5.68 4.18
CA THR A 147 -19.11 -5.88 2.76
C THR A 147 -19.80 -4.64 2.18
N TYR A 148 -19.24 -4.15 1.07
CA TYR A 148 -19.66 -2.99 0.31
C TYR A 148 -20.18 -3.48 -1.04
N VAL A 149 -21.51 -3.56 -1.20
CA VAL A 149 -22.13 -4.07 -2.43
C VAL A 149 -22.02 -3.03 -3.55
N MET A 150 -21.33 -3.40 -4.62
CA MET A 150 -21.01 -2.54 -5.76
C MET A 150 -21.82 -2.94 -6.98
N ASN A 151 -22.50 -1.95 -7.57
CA ASN A 151 -23.34 -2.08 -8.77
C ASN A 151 -22.74 -1.38 -10.00
N SER A 152 -21.47 -0.99 -9.92
CA SER A 152 -20.77 -0.18 -10.93
C SER A 152 -19.27 -0.24 -10.71
N ARG A 153 -18.50 -0.41 -11.78
CA ARG A 153 -17.05 -0.18 -11.84
C ARG A 153 -16.62 1.11 -11.12
N ILE A 154 -15.53 1.03 -10.36
CA ILE A 154 -14.83 2.20 -9.81
C ILE A 154 -13.78 2.63 -10.84
N THR A 155 -13.69 3.93 -11.13
CA THR A 155 -12.61 4.49 -11.97
C THR A 155 -11.91 5.61 -11.21
N LEU A 156 -10.60 5.48 -10.99
CA LEU A 156 -9.78 6.43 -10.26
C LEU A 156 -8.85 7.16 -11.22
N THR A 157 -8.87 8.50 -11.17
CA THR A 157 -8.17 9.38 -12.12
C THR A 157 -7.36 10.50 -11.47
N VAL A 158 -7.40 10.61 -10.13
CA VAL A 158 -6.60 11.57 -9.36
C VAL A 158 -5.34 10.87 -8.87
N SER A 159 -4.16 11.32 -9.30
CA SER A 159 -2.87 10.80 -8.81
C SER A 159 -2.48 11.41 -7.47
N GLY A 160 -1.75 10.64 -6.66
CA GLY A 160 -0.94 11.18 -5.58
C GLY A 160 0.37 11.77 -6.11
N THR A 161 1.35 11.95 -5.22
CA THR A 161 2.76 12.16 -5.60
C THR A 161 3.66 11.20 -4.82
N GLU A 162 4.94 11.12 -5.19
CA GLU A 162 5.96 10.29 -4.53
C GLU A 162 5.95 10.44 -3.00
N ASN A 163 5.94 11.68 -2.51
CA ASN A 163 5.90 11.99 -1.08
C ASN A 163 4.47 12.00 -0.50
N ASN A 164 3.45 12.25 -1.32
CA ASN A 164 2.05 12.39 -0.92
C ASN A 164 1.17 11.36 -1.64
N LYS A 165 1.38 10.07 -1.33
CA LYS A 165 0.54 8.98 -1.88
C LYS A 165 -0.90 9.11 -1.39
N ILE A 166 -1.87 8.88 -2.29
CA ILE A 166 -3.28 8.69 -1.90
C ILE A 166 -3.43 7.29 -1.34
N LYS A 167 -4.20 7.11 -0.26
CA LYS A 167 -4.35 5.79 0.38
C LYS A 167 -5.82 5.36 0.46
N LEU A 168 -6.07 4.08 0.23
CA LEU A 168 -7.36 3.40 0.44
C LEU A 168 -7.09 2.17 1.31
N ILE A 169 -7.39 2.28 2.62
CA ILE A 169 -6.88 1.34 3.62
C ILE A 169 -8.01 0.84 4.53
N ALA A 170 -8.04 -0.47 4.75
CA ALA A 170 -8.89 -1.11 5.75
C ALA A 170 -8.49 -0.69 7.18
N LYS A 171 -9.47 -0.31 8.00
CA LYS A 171 -9.25 0.08 9.40
C LYS A 171 -8.84 -1.14 10.22
N GLU A 172 -7.61 -1.10 10.72
CA GLU A 172 -7.06 -2.10 11.64
C GLU A 172 -8.01 -2.41 12.80
N GLY A 173 -8.11 -3.69 13.16
CA GLY A 173 -9.02 -4.21 14.18
C GLY A 173 -10.48 -4.37 13.74
N THR A 174 -10.88 -3.93 12.54
CA THR A 174 -12.27 -4.04 12.05
C THR A 174 -12.51 -5.13 11.00
N GLY A 175 -11.47 -5.88 10.63
CA GLY A 175 -11.52 -6.90 9.57
C GLY A 175 -11.15 -6.32 8.19
N ARG A 176 -11.38 -7.13 7.13
CA ARG A 176 -11.07 -6.77 5.74
C ARG A 176 -12.23 -6.04 5.05
N VAL A 177 -11.93 -5.24 4.03
CA VAL A 177 -12.91 -4.45 3.28
C VAL A 177 -13.27 -5.17 1.99
N LYS A 178 -14.44 -5.81 1.94
CA LYS A 178 -14.91 -6.55 0.76
C LYS A 178 -15.74 -5.65 -0.15
N LEU A 179 -15.20 -5.31 -1.31
CA LEU A 179 -15.92 -4.69 -2.42
C LEU A 179 -16.58 -5.82 -3.25
N ASP A 180 -17.88 -6.02 -3.04
CA ASP A 180 -18.64 -7.13 -3.61
C ASP A 180 -19.38 -6.67 -4.86
N PHE A 181 -18.81 -6.97 -6.03
CA PHE A 181 -19.29 -6.53 -7.33
C PHE A 181 -20.30 -7.51 -7.96
N SER A 182 -20.77 -8.53 -7.24
CA SER A 182 -21.67 -9.60 -7.74
C SER A 182 -23.03 -9.13 -8.28
N SER A 183 -23.34 -7.83 -8.22
CA SER A 183 -24.47 -7.20 -8.91
C SER A 183 -24.18 -6.82 -10.36
N MET A 184 -22.94 -6.95 -10.83
CA MET A 184 -22.54 -6.71 -12.23
C MET A 184 -22.57 -8.03 -13.02
N SER A 185 -23.00 -7.98 -14.27
CA SER A 185 -22.91 -9.10 -15.20
C SER A 185 -21.51 -9.19 -15.82
N GLU A 186 -21.15 -10.36 -16.36
CA GLU A 186 -19.97 -10.50 -17.21
C GLU A 186 -20.06 -9.57 -18.44
N ASN A 187 -19.09 -8.66 -18.59
CA ASN A 187 -18.97 -7.70 -19.69
C ASN A 187 -17.64 -6.92 -19.59
N SER A 188 -16.96 -6.67 -20.71
CA SER A 188 -15.68 -5.93 -20.75
C SER A 188 -15.73 -4.43 -20.33
N SER A 189 -16.89 -3.96 -19.87
CA SER A 189 -17.10 -2.66 -19.20
C SER A 189 -17.38 -2.77 -17.70
N ASN A 190 -17.20 -3.95 -17.10
CA ASN A 190 -17.53 -4.25 -15.71
C ASN A 190 -16.30 -4.72 -14.89
N GLN A 191 -15.11 -4.15 -15.15
CA GLN A 191 -13.97 -4.32 -14.22
C GLN A 191 -14.36 -3.76 -12.85
N GLY A 192 -13.89 -4.36 -11.76
CA GLY A 192 -14.20 -3.89 -10.41
C GLY A 192 -13.64 -2.49 -10.17
N ILE A 193 -12.34 -2.32 -10.43
CA ILE A 193 -11.61 -1.07 -10.27
C ILE A 193 -10.69 -0.84 -11.48
N ILE A 194 -10.73 0.35 -12.08
CA ILE A 194 -9.66 0.86 -12.95
C ILE A 194 -8.89 1.93 -12.19
N LEU A 195 -7.60 1.67 -11.95
CA LEU A 195 -6.65 2.60 -11.36
C LEU A 195 -5.88 3.31 -12.49
N ASN A 196 -6.50 4.34 -13.06
CA ASN A 196 -5.93 5.22 -14.09
C ASN A 196 -5.29 6.46 -13.43
N ALA A 197 -4.48 6.20 -12.41
CA ALA A 197 -3.82 7.20 -11.58
C ALA A 197 -2.52 6.65 -10.97
N ASP A 198 -1.65 7.55 -10.56
CA ASP A 198 -0.32 7.25 -10.01
C ASP A 198 -0.27 7.42 -8.49
N TYR A 199 0.74 6.82 -7.85
CA TYR A 199 1.06 7.01 -6.44
C TYR A 199 -0.11 6.74 -5.46
N TRP A 200 -0.94 5.73 -5.74
CA TRP A 200 -1.88 5.18 -4.77
C TRP A 200 -1.23 4.13 -3.85
N HIS A 201 -1.85 3.93 -2.69
CA HIS A 201 -1.58 2.84 -1.75
C HIS A 201 -2.90 2.18 -1.34
N PHE A 202 -3.16 0.99 -1.84
CA PHE A 202 -4.30 0.16 -1.40
C PHE A 202 -3.80 -0.77 -0.30
N LYS A 203 -4.51 -0.90 0.83
CA LYS A 203 -4.21 -1.94 1.84
C LYS A 203 -5.46 -2.62 2.40
N GLY A 204 -5.48 -3.96 2.38
CA GLY A 204 -6.52 -4.76 3.05
C GLY A 204 -7.87 -4.79 2.33
N ILE A 205 -7.88 -4.53 1.01
CA ILE A 205 -9.09 -4.45 0.18
C ILE A 205 -9.28 -5.77 -0.58
N ASP A 206 -10.47 -6.36 -0.49
CA ASP A 206 -10.87 -7.54 -1.25
C ASP A 206 -11.82 -7.13 -2.38
N VAL A 207 -11.43 -7.39 -3.64
CA VAL A 207 -12.30 -7.26 -4.80
C VAL A 207 -12.87 -8.63 -5.14
N PHE A 208 -14.20 -8.71 -5.16
CA PHE A 208 -14.92 -9.97 -5.33
C PHE A 208 -15.98 -9.86 -6.43
N LYS A 209 -15.99 -10.80 -7.37
CA LYS A 209 -17.00 -10.91 -8.44
C LYS A 209 -17.16 -9.64 -9.27
N ALA A 210 -16.04 -9.06 -9.72
CA ALA A 210 -16.09 -8.14 -10.86
C ALA A 210 -16.59 -8.89 -12.11
N GLY A 211 -17.32 -8.20 -12.99
CA GLY A 211 -17.85 -8.76 -14.24
C GLY A 211 -16.82 -8.79 -15.38
N ASP A 212 -15.55 -8.61 -15.04
CA ASP A 212 -14.33 -8.55 -15.86
C ASP A 212 -13.19 -8.49 -14.83
N ASN A 213 -12.04 -7.88 -15.13
CA ASN A 213 -10.89 -7.80 -14.22
C ASN A 213 -11.27 -7.26 -12.83
N GLY A 214 -10.71 -7.83 -11.77
CA GLY A 214 -10.90 -7.31 -10.41
C GLY A 214 -10.32 -5.90 -10.25
N LEU A 215 -9.02 -5.76 -10.48
CA LEU A 215 -8.31 -4.48 -10.53
C LEU A 215 -7.45 -4.37 -11.79
N GLN A 216 -7.70 -3.34 -12.58
CA GLN A 216 -6.88 -2.99 -13.74
C GLN A 216 -6.02 -1.76 -13.42
N VAL A 217 -4.70 -1.94 -13.31
CA VAL A 217 -3.72 -0.89 -13.02
C VAL A 217 -3.20 -0.30 -14.32
N ARG A 218 -3.47 1.00 -14.53
CA ARG A 218 -3.11 1.76 -15.73
C ARG A 218 -2.18 2.96 -15.47
N GLY A 219 -2.00 3.34 -14.21
CA GLY A 219 -1.03 4.35 -13.77
C GLY A 219 0.22 3.74 -13.11
N ASN A 220 1.05 4.60 -12.51
CA ASN A 220 2.43 4.27 -12.16
C ASN A 220 2.74 4.41 -10.67
N ASN A 221 3.80 3.73 -10.20
CA ASN A 221 4.34 3.86 -8.83
C ASN A 221 3.33 3.54 -7.71
N ASN A 222 2.26 2.82 -8.02
CA ASN A 222 1.22 2.41 -7.08
C ASN A 222 1.72 1.25 -6.19
N LEU A 223 1.22 1.18 -4.96
CA LEU A 223 1.41 0.05 -4.04
C LEU A 223 0.05 -0.60 -3.78
N ILE A 224 -0.10 -1.87 -4.15
CA ILE A 224 -1.28 -2.68 -3.85
C ILE A 224 -0.85 -3.73 -2.83
N GLU A 225 -1.25 -3.58 -1.57
CA GLU A 225 -0.71 -4.33 -0.43
C GLU A 225 -1.77 -5.17 0.29
N PHE A 226 -1.52 -6.46 0.48
CA PHE A 226 -2.40 -7.35 1.25
C PHE A 226 -3.87 -7.27 0.80
N CYS A 227 -4.10 -7.16 -0.51
CA CYS A 227 -5.41 -7.17 -1.15
C CYS A 227 -5.74 -8.57 -1.68
N SER A 228 -7.01 -8.84 -2.01
CA SER A 228 -7.36 -10.03 -2.78
C SER A 228 -8.28 -9.76 -3.96
N PHE A 229 -8.24 -10.64 -4.96
CA PHE A 229 -9.00 -10.54 -6.21
C PHE A 229 -9.60 -11.91 -6.53
N SER A 230 -10.91 -12.07 -6.39
CA SER A 230 -11.50 -13.42 -6.41
C SER A 230 -12.88 -13.55 -7.04
N GLU A 231 -13.08 -14.71 -7.69
CA GLU A 231 -14.28 -15.06 -8.45
C GLU A 231 -14.67 -14.00 -9.51
N CYS A 232 -13.72 -13.23 -10.03
CA CYS A 232 -13.94 -12.27 -11.11
C CYS A 232 -14.11 -12.98 -12.47
N SER A 233 -14.88 -12.37 -13.37
CA SER A 233 -15.15 -12.92 -14.72
C SER A 233 -14.05 -12.64 -15.76
N ASP A 234 -12.88 -12.19 -15.31
CA ASP A 234 -11.61 -12.13 -16.05
C ASP A 234 -10.49 -12.06 -14.98
N THR A 235 -9.24 -11.85 -15.40
CA THR A 235 -8.02 -11.73 -14.59
C THR A 235 -8.21 -10.93 -13.29
N GLY A 236 -7.87 -11.52 -12.15
CA GLY A 236 -8.09 -10.89 -10.84
C GLY A 236 -7.40 -9.52 -10.68
N LEU A 237 -6.12 -9.41 -11.05
CA LEU A 237 -5.44 -8.12 -11.20
C LEU A 237 -4.58 -8.08 -12.46
N GLN A 238 -4.90 -7.14 -13.35
CA GLN A 238 -4.15 -6.88 -14.59
C GLN A 238 -3.39 -5.54 -14.50
N ILE A 239 -2.15 -5.51 -14.96
CA ILE A 239 -1.35 -4.31 -15.20
C ILE A 239 -1.20 -4.15 -16.71
N ASP A 240 -1.64 -3.01 -17.27
CA ASP A 240 -1.60 -2.71 -18.71
C ASP A 240 -1.48 -1.19 -18.99
N ASN A 241 -1.69 -0.75 -20.23
CA ASN A 241 -1.85 0.66 -20.61
C ASN A 241 -0.65 1.55 -20.21
N GLY A 242 0.57 1.03 -20.34
CA GLY A 242 1.82 1.72 -20.02
C GLY A 242 2.21 1.73 -18.53
N ALA A 243 1.37 1.16 -17.64
CA ALA A 243 1.58 1.17 -16.20
C ALA A 243 2.95 0.58 -15.79
N ALA A 244 3.78 1.40 -15.13
CA ALA A 244 5.16 1.09 -14.76
C ALA A 244 5.44 1.28 -13.27
N ASN A 245 6.48 0.60 -12.77
CA ASN A 245 6.99 0.69 -11.39
C ASN A 245 5.95 0.41 -10.28
N ASN A 246 4.86 -0.31 -10.59
CA ASN A 246 3.86 -0.67 -9.59
C ASN A 246 4.34 -1.86 -8.75
N THR A 247 4.06 -1.85 -7.45
CA THR A 247 4.40 -2.94 -6.52
C THR A 247 3.12 -3.59 -6.01
N ILE A 248 2.95 -4.87 -6.32
CA ILE A 248 1.89 -5.73 -5.79
C ILE A 248 2.53 -6.56 -4.67
N LEU A 249 2.14 -6.34 -3.42
CA LEU A 249 2.77 -6.88 -2.22
C LEU A 249 1.77 -7.69 -1.41
N ASN A 250 2.09 -8.93 -1.06
CA ASN A 250 1.28 -9.78 -0.18
C ASN A 250 -0.17 -10.01 -0.66
N CYS A 251 -0.42 -9.92 -1.97
CA CYS A 251 -1.77 -10.06 -2.54
C CYS A 251 -2.11 -11.51 -2.92
N ASP A 252 -3.40 -11.82 -2.89
CA ASP A 252 -3.94 -13.12 -3.29
C ASP A 252 -4.87 -12.97 -4.51
N SER A 253 -4.81 -13.88 -5.48
CA SER A 253 -5.73 -13.86 -6.62
C SER A 253 -6.18 -15.27 -7.02
N TYR A 254 -7.48 -15.53 -6.97
CA TYR A 254 -7.97 -16.91 -6.95
C TYR A 254 -9.42 -17.11 -7.40
N TYR A 255 -9.70 -18.30 -7.96
CA TYR A 255 -11.02 -18.69 -8.47
C TYR A 255 -11.58 -17.76 -9.56
N ASN A 256 -10.75 -16.94 -10.21
CA ASN A 256 -11.18 -16.10 -11.33
C ASN A 256 -11.45 -16.98 -12.56
N ALA A 257 -12.56 -16.70 -13.25
CA ALA A 257 -13.13 -17.57 -14.29
C ALA A 257 -14.08 -16.79 -15.20
N ASP A 258 -13.68 -16.60 -16.46
CA ASP A 258 -14.49 -16.04 -17.55
C ASP A 258 -15.41 -17.11 -18.18
N SER A 259 -16.51 -16.71 -18.84
CA SER A 259 -17.43 -17.67 -19.46
C SER A 259 -16.89 -18.37 -20.71
N THR A 260 -15.79 -17.87 -21.31
CA THR A 260 -15.08 -18.59 -22.38
C THR A 260 -14.11 -19.66 -21.86
N ASN A 261 -13.73 -19.58 -20.57
CA ASN A 261 -12.83 -20.48 -19.84
C ASN A 261 -11.37 -20.44 -20.33
N GLU A 262 -10.90 -19.29 -20.81
CA GLU A 262 -9.62 -19.13 -21.54
C GLU A 262 -8.80 -17.88 -21.12
N ASN A 263 -9.37 -16.92 -20.37
CA ASN A 263 -8.76 -15.58 -20.20
C ASN A 263 -8.49 -15.17 -18.73
N ALA A 264 -9.13 -15.82 -17.76
CA ALA A 264 -9.10 -15.38 -16.36
C ALA A 264 -7.89 -15.91 -15.56
N ASP A 265 -6.84 -15.10 -15.49
CA ASP A 265 -5.66 -15.34 -14.65
C ASP A 265 -5.86 -14.98 -13.18
N GLY A 266 -4.90 -15.38 -12.34
CA GLY A 266 -4.67 -14.76 -11.04
C GLY A 266 -4.19 -13.31 -11.21
N PHE A 267 -2.96 -13.16 -11.69
CA PHE A 267 -2.36 -11.85 -11.97
C PHE A 267 -1.90 -11.79 -13.42
N ALA A 268 -1.88 -10.59 -14.00
CA ALA A 268 -1.21 -10.40 -15.28
C ALA A 268 -0.47 -9.07 -15.35
N CYS A 269 0.69 -9.08 -16.01
CA CYS A 269 1.45 -7.87 -16.35
C CYS A 269 1.64 -7.87 -17.87
N LYS A 270 0.54 -7.60 -18.57
CA LYS A 270 0.33 -8.05 -19.95
C LYS A 270 -0.13 -6.93 -20.89
N LEU A 271 -0.35 -7.29 -22.16
CA LEU A 271 -0.70 -6.38 -23.25
C LEU A 271 0.33 -5.24 -23.38
N THR A 272 -0.07 -4.02 -23.03
CA THR A 272 0.70 -2.78 -23.11
C THR A 272 1.35 -2.39 -21.77
N ALA A 273 1.59 -3.34 -20.86
CA ALA A 273 2.25 -3.08 -19.58
C ALA A 273 3.59 -2.32 -19.72
N GLY A 274 3.92 -1.51 -18.72
CA GLY A 274 5.22 -0.83 -18.59
C GLY A 274 6.27 -1.69 -17.89
N THR A 275 7.46 -1.13 -17.70
CA THR A 275 8.59 -1.80 -17.04
C THR A 275 8.67 -1.52 -15.54
N GLY A 276 9.44 -2.32 -14.80
CA GLY A 276 9.73 -2.12 -13.38
C GLY A 276 8.61 -2.57 -12.43
N ASN A 277 7.55 -3.21 -12.94
CA ASN A 277 6.48 -3.75 -12.11
C ASN A 277 6.96 -4.95 -11.27
N LYS A 278 6.39 -5.12 -10.07
CA LYS A 278 6.82 -6.13 -9.10
C LYS A 278 5.66 -6.86 -8.45
N PHE A 279 5.83 -8.15 -8.22
CA PHE A 279 4.99 -8.99 -7.37
C PHE A 279 5.87 -9.55 -6.24
N ILE A 280 5.47 -9.34 -4.98
CA ILE A 280 6.26 -9.72 -3.80
C ILE A 280 5.35 -10.42 -2.80
N GLY A 281 5.67 -11.66 -2.40
CA GLY A 281 4.87 -12.41 -1.41
C GLY A 281 3.44 -12.74 -1.86
N CYS A 282 3.16 -12.72 -3.17
CA CYS A 282 1.82 -12.89 -3.73
C CYS A 282 1.49 -14.37 -4.00
N ARG A 283 0.21 -14.74 -3.98
CA ARG A 283 -0.25 -16.10 -4.32
C ARG A 283 -1.34 -16.09 -5.39
N ALA A 284 -1.23 -16.95 -6.39
CA ALA A 284 -2.26 -17.16 -7.39
C ALA A 284 -2.70 -18.63 -7.41
N TRP A 285 -3.98 -18.91 -7.17
CA TRP A 285 -4.46 -20.30 -7.14
C TRP A 285 -5.82 -20.56 -7.75
N GLN A 286 -5.94 -21.70 -8.44
CA GLN A 286 -7.18 -22.16 -9.07
C GLN A 286 -7.89 -21.06 -9.89
N ASN A 287 -7.10 -20.24 -10.57
CA ASN A 287 -7.57 -19.41 -11.68
C ASN A 287 -7.68 -20.29 -12.93
N LEU A 288 -8.53 -19.87 -13.87
CA LEU A 288 -9.01 -20.74 -14.93
C LEU A 288 -8.05 -20.84 -16.12
N ASP A 289 -7.33 -19.76 -16.44
CA ASP A 289 -6.08 -19.80 -17.21
C ASP A 289 -4.89 -19.92 -16.24
N ASP A 290 -4.03 -18.90 -16.10
CA ASP A 290 -2.77 -19.04 -15.37
C ASP A 290 -2.75 -18.44 -13.96
N GLY A 291 -1.70 -18.78 -13.20
CA GLY A 291 -1.35 -18.03 -12.00
C GLY A 291 -0.85 -16.62 -12.33
N TRP A 292 0.04 -16.52 -13.32
CA TRP A 292 0.59 -15.27 -13.85
C TRP A 292 0.73 -15.31 -15.38
N ASP A 293 0.12 -14.35 -16.08
CA ASP A 293 0.34 -14.09 -17.52
C ASP A 293 1.22 -12.84 -17.76
N GLY A 294 2.19 -12.99 -18.68
CA GLY A 294 3.10 -11.94 -19.15
C GLY A 294 2.93 -11.57 -20.64
N TYR A 295 1.90 -12.07 -21.34
CA TYR A 295 1.73 -11.92 -22.79
C TYR A 295 1.70 -10.46 -23.27
N LEU A 296 2.54 -10.08 -24.23
CA LEU A 296 2.68 -8.69 -24.68
C LEU A 296 1.96 -8.40 -25.99
N ARG A 297 1.40 -7.18 -26.07
CA ARG A 297 0.86 -6.55 -27.28
C ARG A 297 1.33 -5.10 -27.34
N GLY A 298 2.28 -4.80 -28.22
CA GLY A 298 2.79 -3.44 -28.47
C GLY A 298 3.86 -2.93 -27.50
N SER A 299 3.89 -3.40 -26.25
CA SER A 299 5.07 -3.22 -25.37
C SER A 299 6.18 -4.20 -25.73
N ASP A 300 7.44 -3.75 -25.67
CA ASP A 300 8.62 -4.59 -25.86
C ASP A 300 9.69 -4.26 -24.80
N ASN A 301 10.55 -5.23 -24.52
CA ASN A 301 11.72 -5.15 -23.64
C ASN A 301 11.45 -4.60 -22.23
N ILE A 302 10.26 -4.89 -21.68
CA ILE A 302 9.92 -4.57 -20.29
C ILE A 302 10.57 -5.55 -19.31
N LEU A 303 10.66 -5.19 -18.02
CA LEU A 303 11.08 -6.07 -16.93
C LEU A 303 10.01 -6.14 -15.85
N THR A 304 9.59 -7.36 -15.48
CA THR A 304 8.77 -7.64 -14.30
C THR A 304 9.55 -8.52 -13.31
N THR A 305 9.39 -8.27 -12.02
CA THR A 305 10.10 -9.00 -10.95
C THR A 305 9.11 -9.72 -10.03
N TYR A 306 9.44 -10.95 -9.63
CA TYR A 306 8.64 -11.83 -8.80
C TYR A 306 9.51 -12.33 -7.64
N GLU A 307 9.15 -12.00 -6.41
CA GLU A 307 9.93 -12.30 -5.20
C GLU A 307 9.04 -13.00 -4.16
N ASN A 308 9.34 -14.25 -3.80
CA ASN A 308 8.55 -15.06 -2.88
C ASN A 308 7.09 -15.27 -3.34
N CYS A 309 6.85 -15.43 -4.65
CA CYS A 309 5.49 -15.63 -5.19
C CYS A 309 5.14 -17.11 -5.40
N TRP A 310 3.90 -17.50 -5.12
CA TRP A 310 3.42 -18.90 -5.21
C TRP A 310 2.29 -19.08 -6.22
N ALA A 311 2.46 -19.93 -7.22
CA ALA A 311 1.46 -20.28 -8.24
C ALA A 311 0.96 -21.72 -8.04
N ILE A 312 -0.30 -21.88 -7.62
CA ILE A 312 -0.81 -23.13 -7.00
C ILE A 312 -2.06 -23.61 -7.76
N LYS A 313 -1.99 -24.74 -8.47
CA LYS A 313 -3.15 -25.38 -9.11
C LYS A 313 -3.96 -24.48 -10.07
N ASN A 314 -3.33 -23.62 -10.84
CA ASN A 314 -4.01 -22.89 -11.92
C ASN A 314 -4.30 -23.83 -13.10
N GLY A 315 -5.29 -23.48 -13.94
CA GLY A 315 -5.97 -24.39 -14.85
C GLY A 315 -6.99 -25.32 -14.18
N TYR A 316 -7.21 -25.20 -12.86
CA TYR A 316 -8.31 -25.86 -12.15
C TYR A 316 -9.36 -24.83 -11.73
N ASN A 317 -10.63 -25.11 -11.99
CA ASN A 317 -11.72 -24.28 -11.49
C ASN A 317 -11.87 -24.38 -9.95
N LYS A 318 -12.74 -23.54 -9.37
CA LYS A 318 -13.05 -23.52 -7.92
C LYS A 318 -13.51 -24.87 -7.33
N LEU A 319 -14.08 -25.76 -8.15
CA LEU A 319 -14.49 -27.12 -7.73
C LEU A 319 -13.35 -28.16 -7.81
N GLY A 320 -12.14 -27.74 -8.18
CA GLY A 320 -10.98 -28.62 -8.34
C GLY A 320 -11.01 -29.46 -9.63
N GLN A 321 -11.83 -29.08 -10.61
CA GLN A 321 -11.91 -29.74 -11.93
C GLN A 321 -10.98 -29.03 -12.91
N LYS A 322 -10.24 -29.78 -13.75
CA LYS A 322 -9.39 -29.18 -14.80
C LYS A 322 -10.29 -28.42 -15.80
N GLY A 323 -9.92 -27.17 -16.08
CA GLY A 323 -10.52 -26.30 -17.08
C GLY A 323 -9.99 -26.56 -18.49
N ILE A 324 -10.13 -25.56 -19.37
CA ILE A 324 -9.65 -25.62 -20.76
C ILE A 324 -8.62 -24.54 -21.14
N GLY A 325 -8.36 -23.56 -20.26
CA GLY A 325 -7.20 -22.68 -20.37
C GLY A 325 -5.87 -23.45 -20.26
N ASP A 326 -4.77 -22.76 -20.57
CA ASP A 326 -3.43 -23.35 -20.61
C ASP A 326 -3.05 -23.94 -19.25
N GLY A 327 -3.27 -23.18 -18.16
CA GLY A 327 -3.17 -23.70 -16.80
C GLY A 327 -1.75 -23.79 -16.25
N ASN A 328 -0.94 -22.75 -16.48
CA ASN A 328 0.44 -22.61 -16.05
C ASN A 328 0.55 -21.93 -14.67
N GLY A 329 1.69 -22.12 -14.01
CA GLY A 329 2.06 -21.37 -12.82
C GLY A 329 2.48 -19.94 -13.16
N PHE A 330 3.54 -19.81 -13.95
CA PHE A 330 4.07 -18.53 -14.45
C PHE A 330 4.31 -18.60 -15.98
N LYS A 331 3.38 -18.05 -16.78
CA LYS A 331 3.52 -17.81 -18.24
C LYS A 331 4.41 -16.57 -18.42
N THR A 332 5.70 -16.79 -18.69
CA THR A 332 6.75 -15.76 -18.55
C THR A 332 6.69 -14.63 -19.58
N GLY A 333 5.83 -14.70 -20.60
CA GLY A 333 5.73 -13.71 -21.66
C GLY A 333 4.89 -14.17 -22.86
N GLY A 334 5.34 -13.81 -24.07
CA GLY A 334 4.70 -14.14 -25.35
C GLY A 334 4.24 -12.90 -26.11
N SER A 335 3.82 -13.07 -27.37
CA SER A 335 3.15 -12.03 -28.17
C SER A 335 2.43 -12.62 -29.39
N ASP A 336 1.54 -11.83 -30.04
CA ASP A 336 0.86 -12.25 -31.27
C ASP A 336 1.86 -12.60 -32.39
N GLY A 337 2.93 -11.80 -32.50
CA GLY A 337 4.02 -11.97 -33.48
C GLY A 337 5.12 -12.95 -33.06
N LYS A 338 5.12 -13.40 -31.79
CA LYS A 338 6.15 -14.27 -31.18
C LYS A 338 7.56 -13.65 -31.26
N ASP A 339 7.60 -12.35 -31.03
CA ASP A 339 8.67 -11.40 -31.35
C ASP A 339 9.02 -10.45 -30.20
N LEU A 340 8.11 -10.23 -29.23
CA LEU A 340 8.29 -9.28 -28.12
C LEU A 340 8.97 -9.91 -26.89
N LYS A 341 9.71 -9.09 -26.16
CA LYS A 341 10.51 -9.45 -24.98
C LYS A 341 9.83 -9.03 -23.69
N HIS A 342 9.30 -9.99 -22.94
CA HIS A 342 9.04 -9.80 -21.52
C HIS A 342 10.26 -10.33 -20.75
N ASN A 343 11.10 -9.44 -20.22
CA ASN A 343 12.18 -9.86 -19.33
C ASN A 343 11.59 -10.14 -17.94
N ALA A 344 11.93 -11.26 -17.33
CA ALA A 344 11.34 -11.67 -16.06
C ALA A 344 12.41 -12.15 -15.08
N LYS A 345 12.35 -11.70 -13.82
CA LYS A 345 13.18 -12.22 -12.74
C LYS A 345 12.31 -12.87 -11.67
N TYR A 346 12.50 -14.16 -11.44
CA TYR A 346 11.90 -14.94 -10.37
C TYR A 346 12.94 -15.21 -9.28
N THR A 347 12.51 -15.11 -8.02
CA THR A 347 13.36 -15.31 -6.84
C THR A 347 12.51 -15.85 -5.71
N ASN A 348 12.90 -16.97 -5.10
CA ASN A 348 12.15 -17.64 -4.03
C ASN A 348 10.71 -18.02 -4.45
N CYS A 349 10.49 -18.21 -5.76
CA CYS A 349 9.16 -18.48 -6.32
C CYS A 349 8.86 -19.99 -6.34
N ILE A 350 7.58 -20.31 -6.15
CA ILE A 350 7.06 -21.67 -6.05
C ILE A 350 5.97 -21.87 -7.10
N ALA A 351 6.07 -22.88 -7.93
CA ALA A 351 5.02 -23.27 -8.88
C ALA A 351 4.60 -24.72 -8.61
N VAL A 352 3.34 -24.97 -8.22
CA VAL A 352 2.90 -26.31 -7.82
C VAL A 352 1.52 -26.71 -8.31
N GLY A 353 1.37 -27.98 -8.69
CA GLY A 353 0.08 -28.58 -9.03
C GLY A 353 -0.65 -27.96 -10.22
N ASN A 354 0.00 -27.10 -11.03
CA ASN A 354 -0.63 -26.41 -12.17
C ASN A 354 -0.84 -27.40 -13.33
N THR A 355 -1.95 -27.27 -14.08
CA THR A 355 -2.36 -28.34 -15.01
C THR A 355 -1.53 -28.47 -16.29
N ALA A 356 -0.67 -27.49 -16.57
CA ALA A 356 0.40 -27.53 -17.57
C ALA A 356 1.73 -27.21 -16.89
N ASP A 357 2.29 -26.02 -17.13
CA ASP A 357 3.72 -25.80 -16.87
C ASP A 357 3.94 -24.89 -15.65
N GLY A 358 4.85 -25.27 -14.75
CA GLY A 358 5.17 -24.49 -13.55
C GLY A 358 5.80 -23.13 -13.88
N PHE A 359 6.85 -23.17 -14.70
CA PHE A 359 7.42 -21.99 -15.37
C PHE A 359 7.39 -22.22 -16.88
N ASP A 360 6.60 -21.42 -17.61
CA ASP A 360 6.34 -21.52 -19.04
C ASP A 360 7.02 -20.40 -19.85
N HIS A 361 7.48 -20.75 -21.04
CA HIS A 361 8.09 -19.87 -22.02
C HIS A 361 7.10 -19.08 -22.90
N ASN A 362 5.96 -19.63 -23.29
CA ASN A 362 4.99 -19.03 -24.23
C ASN A 362 5.57 -18.29 -25.46
N SER A 363 6.65 -18.81 -26.09
CA SER A 363 7.36 -18.11 -27.18
C SER A 363 7.93 -16.72 -26.83
N ASN A 364 8.09 -16.38 -25.54
CA ASN A 364 8.75 -15.17 -25.07
C ASN A 364 10.16 -15.03 -25.67
N ARG A 365 10.55 -13.80 -26.02
CA ARG A 365 11.84 -13.47 -26.64
C ARG A 365 12.85 -12.83 -25.69
N GLY A 366 12.44 -12.49 -24.48
CA GLY A 366 13.26 -11.73 -23.52
C GLY A 366 14.34 -12.56 -22.81
N ILE A 367 14.82 -11.99 -21.70
CA ILE A 367 15.71 -12.63 -20.74
C ILE A 367 14.88 -13.07 -19.53
N VAL A 368 14.84 -14.38 -19.27
CA VAL A 368 14.23 -14.95 -18.05
C VAL A 368 15.34 -15.37 -17.10
N THR A 369 15.23 -14.93 -15.84
CA THR A 369 16.14 -15.26 -14.74
C THR A 369 15.35 -15.93 -13.62
N ILE A 370 15.77 -17.11 -13.19
CA ILE A 370 15.12 -17.90 -12.15
C ILE A 370 16.18 -18.29 -11.12
N TYR A 371 16.11 -17.70 -9.92
CA TYR A 371 17.04 -17.98 -8.82
C TYR A 371 16.29 -18.55 -7.62
N ASN A 372 16.82 -19.57 -6.96
CA ASN A 372 16.27 -20.12 -5.72
C ASN A 372 14.76 -20.40 -5.87
N CYS A 373 14.35 -21.20 -6.86
CA CYS A 373 12.93 -21.48 -7.11
C CYS A 373 12.61 -22.97 -7.01
N SER A 374 11.37 -23.29 -6.66
CA SER A 374 10.88 -24.66 -6.47
C SER A 374 9.69 -24.96 -7.37
N ALA A 375 9.65 -26.17 -7.93
CA ALA A 375 8.54 -26.61 -8.77
C ALA A 375 8.13 -28.07 -8.46
N TYR A 376 6.84 -28.33 -8.27
CA TYR A 376 6.35 -29.67 -7.90
C TYR A 376 4.96 -30.00 -8.43
N ASP A 377 4.75 -31.24 -8.88
CA ASP A 377 3.42 -31.78 -9.27
C ASP A 377 2.71 -30.98 -10.39
N ASN A 378 3.44 -30.14 -11.14
CA ASN A 378 2.96 -29.54 -12.37
C ASN A 378 3.00 -30.56 -13.51
N GLY A 379 2.20 -30.37 -14.55
CA GLY A 379 2.30 -31.17 -15.79
C GLY A 379 3.71 -31.17 -16.41
N ARG A 380 4.43 -30.04 -16.32
CA ARG A 380 5.91 -29.95 -16.42
C ARG A 380 6.41 -28.87 -15.47
N ASN A 381 7.52 -29.09 -14.78
CA ASN A 381 8.02 -28.13 -13.80
C ASN A 381 8.71 -26.89 -14.43
N PHE A 382 9.59 -27.09 -15.41
CA PHE A 382 10.25 -26.02 -16.17
C PHE A 382 10.12 -26.31 -17.68
N SER A 383 9.51 -25.39 -18.43
CA SER A 383 9.09 -25.66 -19.82
C SER A 383 9.47 -24.51 -20.76
N PHE A 384 10.68 -24.60 -21.31
CA PHE A 384 11.25 -23.65 -22.24
C PHE A 384 11.62 -24.31 -23.56
N SER A 385 11.26 -23.67 -24.68
CA SER A 385 11.25 -24.27 -26.01
C SER A 385 12.40 -23.80 -26.91
N ASN A 386 12.84 -24.69 -27.80
CA ASN A 386 13.71 -24.33 -28.94
C ASN A 386 12.94 -23.66 -30.09
N THR A 387 11.61 -23.62 -30.06
CA THR A 387 10.78 -22.88 -31.00
C THR A 387 10.51 -21.49 -30.44
N ASN A 388 10.83 -20.44 -31.20
CA ASN A 388 10.83 -19.05 -30.74
C ASN A 388 11.60 -18.85 -29.41
N PRO A 389 12.82 -19.41 -29.26
CA PRO A 389 13.52 -19.50 -27.97
C PRO A 389 13.85 -18.13 -27.37
N LEU A 390 13.82 -18.00 -26.04
CA LEU A 390 14.28 -16.82 -25.30
C LEU A 390 15.64 -16.29 -25.82
N GLU A 391 15.91 -15.00 -25.67
CA GLU A 391 17.26 -14.46 -25.86
C GLU A 391 18.22 -15.12 -24.86
N LYS A 392 17.84 -15.15 -23.58
CA LYS A 392 18.59 -15.87 -22.54
C LYS A 392 17.69 -16.46 -21.46
N LEU A 393 18.01 -17.67 -21.03
CA LEU A 393 17.51 -18.28 -19.79
C LEU A 393 18.67 -18.38 -18.81
N ILE A 394 18.52 -17.82 -17.61
CA ILE A 394 19.45 -17.98 -16.48
C ILE A 394 18.69 -18.73 -15.39
N ILE A 395 19.22 -19.87 -14.93
CA ILE A 395 18.55 -20.70 -13.92
C ILE A 395 19.56 -21.23 -12.90
N LYS A 396 19.39 -20.87 -11.62
CA LYS A 396 20.34 -21.20 -10.54
C LYS A 396 19.65 -21.51 -9.22
N ASN A 397 20.23 -22.43 -8.46
CA ASN A 397 19.75 -22.83 -7.13
C ASN A 397 18.31 -23.39 -7.15
N CYS A 398 17.81 -23.83 -8.30
CA CYS A 398 16.44 -24.31 -8.42
C CYS A 398 16.32 -25.80 -8.14
N ASN A 399 15.21 -26.20 -7.49
CA ASN A 399 14.85 -27.59 -7.29
C ASN A 399 13.50 -27.93 -7.95
N TYR A 400 13.29 -29.22 -8.21
CA TYR A 400 11.97 -29.73 -8.60
C TYR A 400 11.76 -31.18 -8.19
N LEU A 401 10.49 -31.61 -8.15
CA LEU A 401 10.09 -33.00 -8.01
C LEU A 401 8.88 -33.28 -8.94
N GLY A 402 8.78 -34.48 -9.50
CA GLY A 402 7.82 -34.80 -10.57
C GLY A 402 8.38 -34.49 -11.97
N ASP A 403 7.51 -34.28 -12.97
CA ASP A 403 7.95 -34.18 -14.37
C ASP A 403 8.74 -32.90 -14.66
N TYR A 404 9.92 -33.04 -15.27
CA TYR A 404 10.86 -31.92 -15.44
C TYR A 404 10.41 -30.91 -16.52
N GLY A 405 10.16 -31.39 -17.75
CA GLY A 405 10.00 -30.54 -18.93
C GLY A 405 11.32 -30.35 -19.71
N THR A 406 11.62 -29.11 -20.11
CA THR A 406 12.83 -28.76 -20.89
C THR A 406 13.34 -27.36 -20.57
N ILE A 407 14.67 -27.17 -20.58
CA ILE A 407 15.31 -25.84 -20.54
C ILE A 407 15.99 -25.53 -21.88
N ARG A 408 15.50 -24.53 -22.61
CA ARG A 408 15.98 -24.13 -23.94
C ARG A 408 15.86 -22.63 -24.15
N ALA A 409 16.89 -22.03 -24.75
CA ALA A 409 16.97 -20.61 -25.09
C ALA A 409 18.10 -20.43 -26.14
N THR A 410 18.23 -19.23 -26.70
CA THR A 410 19.35 -18.85 -27.57
C THR A 410 20.68 -18.86 -26.80
N SER A 411 20.63 -18.51 -25.51
CA SER A 411 21.70 -18.71 -24.53
C SER A 411 21.11 -19.29 -23.23
N VAL A 412 21.68 -20.36 -22.71
CA VAL A 412 21.31 -20.95 -21.41
C VAL A 412 22.48 -20.81 -20.46
N GLU A 413 22.22 -20.30 -19.26
CA GLU A 413 23.15 -20.24 -18.13
C GLU A 413 22.51 -20.99 -16.94
N GLU A 414 22.69 -22.31 -16.91
CA GLU A 414 22.28 -23.16 -15.78
C GLU A 414 23.47 -23.43 -14.85
N THR A 415 23.29 -23.25 -13.54
CA THR A 415 24.36 -23.49 -12.55
C THR A 415 23.77 -23.91 -11.20
N ASN A 416 24.25 -25.01 -10.63
CA ASN A 416 23.84 -25.55 -9.34
C ASN A 416 22.31 -25.64 -9.20
N ASN A 417 21.66 -26.44 -10.05
CA ASN A 417 20.26 -26.83 -9.92
C ASN A 417 20.15 -28.34 -9.62
N SER A 418 19.01 -28.82 -9.10
CA SER A 418 18.89 -30.20 -8.61
C SER A 418 18.94 -31.31 -9.68
N TRP A 419 19.00 -30.96 -10.97
CA TRP A 419 19.28 -31.88 -12.09
C TRP A 419 20.76 -31.88 -12.53
N GLN A 420 21.62 -31.15 -11.82
CA GLN A 420 23.04 -30.99 -12.13
C GLN A 420 23.90 -31.64 -11.03
N ASN A 421 25.22 -31.68 -11.25
CA ASN A 421 26.24 -32.03 -10.25
C ASN A 421 26.15 -33.45 -9.62
N GLY A 422 25.19 -34.29 -10.04
CA GLY A 422 24.96 -35.63 -9.50
C GLY A 422 23.88 -35.70 -8.41
N ILE A 423 23.24 -34.57 -8.09
CA ILE A 423 22.09 -34.46 -7.19
C ILE A 423 20.87 -35.16 -7.83
N THR A 424 19.94 -35.65 -7.02
CA THR A 424 18.65 -36.18 -7.51
C THR A 424 17.57 -35.93 -6.46
N THR A 425 16.70 -34.96 -6.70
CA THR A 425 15.60 -34.66 -5.76
C THR A 425 14.70 -35.87 -5.54
N SER A 426 14.39 -36.14 -4.28
CA SER A 426 13.44 -37.17 -3.84
C SER A 426 12.32 -36.55 -2.99
N GLN A 427 11.41 -37.38 -2.46
CA GLN A 427 10.48 -36.95 -1.41
C GLN A 427 11.17 -36.85 -0.04
N ASP A 428 12.20 -37.66 0.21
CA ASP A 428 12.90 -37.72 1.50
C ASP A 428 13.75 -36.46 1.77
N ASP A 429 13.97 -35.63 0.75
CA ASP A 429 14.62 -34.33 0.85
C ASP A 429 13.78 -33.25 1.52
N PHE A 430 12.44 -33.42 1.61
CA PHE A 430 11.52 -32.38 2.06
C PHE A 430 10.79 -32.73 3.37
N VAL A 431 10.64 -31.75 4.25
CA VAL A 431 9.86 -31.89 5.51
C VAL A 431 8.38 -32.16 5.20
N SER A 432 7.87 -31.63 4.08
CA SER A 432 6.53 -31.90 3.56
C SER A 432 6.44 -31.68 2.05
N ILE A 433 5.62 -32.50 1.39
CA ILE A 433 5.16 -32.31 -0.01
C ILE A 433 3.67 -31.90 -0.09
N ASP A 434 3.02 -31.64 1.04
CA ASP A 434 1.63 -31.17 1.08
C ASP A 434 1.53 -29.67 0.75
N TYR A 435 1.27 -29.36 -0.52
CA TYR A 435 1.08 -27.98 -0.97
C TYR A 435 -0.25 -27.35 -0.55
N SER A 436 -1.16 -28.07 0.15
CA SER A 436 -2.34 -27.42 0.73
C SER A 436 -1.97 -26.39 1.80
N GLN A 437 -0.81 -26.57 2.45
CA GLN A 437 -0.23 -25.62 3.40
C GLN A 437 0.01 -24.22 2.78
N LEU A 438 0.29 -24.14 1.48
CA LEU A 438 0.47 -22.86 0.77
C LEU A 438 -0.83 -22.04 0.70
N LEU A 439 -1.99 -22.68 0.91
CA LEU A 439 -3.32 -22.06 0.94
C LEU A 439 -3.78 -21.70 2.35
N ASN A 440 -2.96 -21.91 3.39
CA ASN A 440 -3.23 -21.46 4.76
C ASN A 440 -3.50 -19.94 4.82
N GLU A 441 -4.20 -19.48 5.86
CA GLU A 441 -4.44 -18.05 6.07
C GLU A 441 -3.13 -17.26 6.20
N ARG A 442 -3.05 -16.08 5.58
CA ARG A 442 -1.93 -15.14 5.74
C ARG A 442 -1.79 -14.71 7.20
N LYS A 443 -0.58 -14.33 7.59
CA LYS A 443 -0.34 -13.68 8.88
C LYS A 443 -1.07 -12.33 8.93
N ALA A 444 -1.34 -11.82 10.14
CA ALA A 444 -2.21 -10.65 10.34
C ALA A 444 -1.68 -9.33 9.72
N ASP A 445 -0.38 -9.24 9.45
CA ASP A 445 0.27 -8.13 8.73
C ASP A 445 0.13 -8.25 7.19
N GLY A 446 -0.22 -9.43 6.70
CA GLY A 446 -0.35 -9.82 5.31
C GLY A 446 0.72 -10.79 4.82
N SER A 447 1.75 -11.14 5.61
CA SER A 447 2.79 -12.04 5.15
C SER A 447 2.22 -13.41 4.76
N LEU A 448 2.96 -14.12 3.90
CA LEU A 448 2.71 -15.54 3.62
C LEU A 448 2.64 -16.36 4.92
N PRO A 449 1.84 -17.44 4.97
CA PRO A 449 1.81 -18.35 6.11
C PRO A 449 3.17 -19.02 6.32
N ASP A 450 3.44 -19.43 7.57
CA ASP A 450 4.51 -20.40 7.85
C ASP A 450 4.07 -21.78 7.33
N VAL A 451 4.96 -22.49 6.66
CA VAL A 451 4.71 -23.80 6.05
C VAL A 451 5.90 -24.74 6.29
N THR A 452 5.66 -26.05 6.20
CA THR A 452 6.74 -27.07 6.09
C THR A 452 6.88 -27.61 4.68
N PHE A 453 5.96 -27.27 3.77
CA PHE A 453 6.04 -27.60 2.36
C PHE A 453 7.38 -27.15 1.74
N PHE A 454 8.11 -28.08 1.13
CA PHE A 454 9.37 -27.85 0.41
C PHE A 454 10.53 -27.20 1.19
N HIS A 455 10.41 -27.04 2.51
CA HIS A 455 11.58 -26.89 3.38
C HIS A 455 12.40 -28.19 3.37
N LEU A 456 13.73 -28.06 3.37
CA LEU A 456 14.63 -29.21 3.30
C LEU A 456 14.71 -29.97 4.64
N ASN A 457 14.73 -31.29 4.57
CA ASN A 457 15.10 -32.13 5.70
C ASN A 457 16.60 -31.98 5.99
N THR A 458 16.99 -31.92 7.26
CA THR A 458 18.37 -31.64 7.74
C THR A 458 19.49 -32.61 7.29
N GLY A 459 19.17 -33.61 6.46
CA GLY A 459 20.13 -34.54 5.83
C GLY A 459 20.06 -34.59 4.30
N SER A 460 19.32 -33.68 3.66
CA SER A 460 19.21 -33.57 2.19
C SER A 460 20.53 -33.11 1.55
N ASP A 461 20.84 -33.60 0.35
CA ASP A 461 22.01 -33.14 -0.43
C ASP A 461 21.76 -31.83 -1.20
N LEU A 462 20.53 -31.29 -1.13
CA LEU A 462 20.17 -29.94 -1.60
C LEU A 462 20.69 -28.83 -0.66
N ILE A 463 21.05 -29.17 0.59
CA ILE A 463 21.56 -28.21 1.58
C ILE A 463 22.97 -27.76 1.19
N ASN A 464 23.18 -26.43 1.16
CA ASN A 464 24.46 -25.78 0.84
C ASN A 464 25.04 -26.15 -0.54
N ALA A 465 24.21 -26.65 -1.45
CA ALA A 465 24.62 -27.09 -2.79
C ALA A 465 24.47 -26.00 -3.88
N GLY A 466 23.96 -24.82 -3.54
CA GLY A 466 23.79 -23.67 -4.43
C GLY A 466 25.08 -22.88 -4.72
N VAL A 467 24.90 -21.74 -5.39
CA VAL A 467 25.93 -20.73 -5.67
C VAL A 467 25.39 -19.34 -5.30
N ASP A 468 26.23 -18.47 -4.75
CA ASP A 468 25.83 -17.11 -4.39
C ASP A 468 25.32 -16.32 -5.62
N VAL A 469 24.11 -15.79 -5.48
CA VAL A 469 23.38 -14.98 -6.47
C VAL A 469 23.01 -13.59 -5.93
N GLY A 470 23.58 -13.18 -4.79
CA GLY A 470 23.31 -11.92 -4.12
C GLY A 470 22.04 -11.93 -3.25
N LEU A 471 21.69 -13.09 -2.69
CA LEU A 471 20.56 -13.31 -1.79
C LEU A 471 21.06 -13.74 -0.40
N PRO A 472 20.31 -13.48 0.69
CA PRO A 472 20.64 -14.04 2.00
C PRO A 472 20.56 -15.57 1.99
N PHE A 473 21.53 -16.23 2.60
CA PHE A 473 21.58 -17.68 2.78
C PHE A 473 22.23 -18.08 4.11
N ASN A 474 22.03 -19.33 4.53
CA ASN A 474 22.60 -19.90 5.76
C ASN A 474 23.77 -20.85 5.47
N GLY A 475 24.67 -21.02 6.45
CA GLY A 475 25.82 -21.93 6.31
C GLY A 475 26.97 -21.37 5.47
N THR A 476 27.39 -22.14 4.45
CA THR A 476 28.56 -21.89 3.60
C THR A 476 28.24 -21.53 2.15
N ALA A 477 27.04 -21.87 1.67
CA ALA A 477 26.50 -21.54 0.35
C ALA A 477 24.97 -21.68 0.39
N PRO A 478 24.20 -21.09 -0.56
CA PRO A 478 22.75 -21.25 -0.62
C PRO A 478 22.28 -22.69 -0.68
N ASP A 479 21.07 -22.91 -0.18
CA ASP A 479 20.33 -24.16 -0.37
C ASP A 479 19.68 -24.19 -1.78
N LEU A 480 19.37 -25.39 -2.28
CA LEU A 480 18.65 -25.55 -3.54
C LEU A 480 17.14 -25.55 -3.31
N GLY A 481 16.47 -24.46 -3.69
CA GLY A 481 15.01 -24.31 -3.61
C GLY A 481 14.57 -22.88 -3.29
N ALA A 482 13.26 -22.73 -3.02
CA ALA A 482 12.65 -21.46 -2.62
C ALA A 482 12.76 -21.14 -1.11
N PHE A 483 13.28 -22.08 -0.31
CA PHE A 483 13.45 -21.94 1.14
C PHE A 483 14.86 -22.33 1.55
N GLU A 484 15.47 -21.51 2.41
CA GLU A 484 16.69 -21.82 3.17
C GLU A 484 16.31 -22.50 4.50
N LEU A 485 17.22 -23.30 5.05
CA LEU A 485 17.07 -24.03 6.32
C LEU A 485 17.44 -23.20 7.58
#